data_AF-A0A7S3I423-F1
#
_entry.id   AF-A0A7S3I423-F1
#
_cell.length_a   1.000
_cell.length_b   1.000
_cell.length_c   1.000
_cell.angle_alpha   90.00
_cell.angle_beta   90.00
_cell.angle_gamma   90.00
#
_symmetry.space_group_name_H-M   'P 1'
#
loop_
_entity.id
_entity.type
_entity.pdbx_description
1 polymer ?
#
loop_
_entity_poly.entity_id
_entity_poly.type
_entity_poly.pdbx_seq_one_letter_code
_entity_poly.pdbx_strand_id
1 'polypeptide(L)'
;MLILSGRKGKNLMLDLGQTAPDFKGEYTGEGSFKADLVFDYAQWRDPANHMSFVRDDEREEGNGSYEMSDASSLMIVSTASSEREISNQLGKIPHSSAFYRVIILNA
;
A
#
# COMPACT_ATOMS: atom_id res chain seq x y z
N MET A 1 -6.64 7.51 5.94
CA MET A 1 -6.99 7.34 4.50
C MET A 1 -6.90 5.87 4.04
N LEU A 2 -5.76 5.19 4.17
CA LEU A 2 -5.63 3.75 3.84
C LEU A 2 -6.57 2.86 4.67
N ILE A 3 -6.58 3.07 5.99
CA ILE A 3 -7.50 2.42 6.94
C ILE A 3 -8.97 2.64 6.54
N LEU A 4 -9.38 3.90 6.36
CA LEU A 4 -10.77 4.23 6.01
C LEU A 4 -11.19 3.62 4.66
N SER A 5 -10.29 3.57 3.68
CA SER A 5 -10.55 2.92 2.39
C SER A 5 -10.67 1.41 2.54
N GLY A 6 -9.76 0.78 3.30
CA GLY A 6 -9.77 -0.66 3.56
C GLY A 6 -11.06 -1.13 4.22
N ARG A 7 -11.53 -0.41 5.24
CA ARG A 7 -12.81 -0.68 5.90
C ARG A 7 -14.01 -0.60 4.95
N LYS A 8 -14.01 0.39 4.05
CA LYS A 8 -15.11 0.63 3.10
C LYS A 8 -15.02 -0.23 1.83
N GLY A 9 -14.05 -1.14 1.74
CA GLY A 9 -13.79 -1.93 0.52
C GLY A 9 -13.45 -1.06 -0.68
N LYS A 10 -12.87 0.13 -0.44
CA LYS A 10 -12.47 1.04 -1.50
C LYS A 10 -11.05 0.75 -1.93
N ASN A 11 -10.80 0.95 -3.21
CA ASN A 11 -9.45 0.89 -3.77
C ASN A 11 -8.73 2.19 -3.44
N LEU A 12 -7.57 2.07 -2.79
CA LEU A 12 -6.64 3.20 -2.65
C LEU A 12 -5.63 3.14 -3.80
N MET A 13 -5.38 4.27 -4.43
CA MET A 13 -4.38 4.40 -5.50
C MET A 13 -3.21 5.26 -5.02
N LEU A 14 -1.99 4.79 -5.27
CA LEU A 14 -0.75 5.55 -5.14
C LEU A 14 -0.21 5.80 -6.55
N ASP A 15 -0.11 7.06 -6.94
CA ASP A 15 0.52 7.47 -8.21
C ASP A 15 1.99 7.83 -7.93
N LEU A 16 2.92 7.08 -8.52
CA LEU A 16 4.36 7.23 -8.31
C LEU A 16 5.04 8.11 -9.37
N GLY A 17 4.31 8.61 -10.37
CA GLY A 17 4.89 9.34 -11.49
C GLY A 17 6.06 8.57 -12.16
N GLN A 18 7.03 9.32 -12.69
CA GLN A 18 8.20 8.75 -13.36
C GLN A 18 9.28 8.23 -12.39
N THR A 19 9.28 8.72 -11.14
CA THR A 19 10.23 8.30 -10.12
C THR A 19 9.51 7.88 -8.85
N ALA A 20 9.55 6.58 -8.55
CA ALA A 20 9.10 6.09 -7.26
C ALA A 20 10.07 6.52 -6.14
N PRO A 21 9.55 6.94 -4.97
CA PRO A 21 10.32 7.04 -3.73
C PRO A 21 11.00 5.71 -3.40
N ASP A 22 12.12 5.75 -2.68
CA ASP A 22 12.70 4.52 -2.14
C ASP A 22 11.92 4.09 -0.89
N PHE A 23 10.84 3.31 -1.10
CA PHE A 23 10.02 2.78 -0.02
C PHE A 23 10.77 1.83 0.91
N LYS A 24 11.92 1.28 0.49
CA LYS A 24 12.76 0.42 1.33
C LYS A 24 13.72 1.23 2.21
N GLY A 25 14.32 2.27 1.64
CA GLY A 25 15.33 3.08 2.33
C GLY A 25 14.76 4.24 3.16
N GLU A 26 13.73 4.92 2.66
CA GLU A 26 13.28 6.21 3.22
C GLU A 26 12.22 6.05 4.33
N TYR A 27 11.52 4.92 4.36
CA TYR A 27 10.34 4.69 5.20
C TYR A 27 10.59 3.72 6.35
N THR A 28 11.74 3.86 7.00
CA THR A 28 12.24 2.92 8.02
C THR A 28 12.01 3.38 9.46
N GLY A 29 11.69 4.67 9.68
CA GLY A 29 11.56 5.28 11.00
C GLY A 29 10.35 4.82 11.80
N GLU A 30 10.42 4.99 13.12
CA GLU A 30 9.22 4.93 13.98
C GLU A 30 8.37 6.18 13.72
N GLY A 31 7.08 5.98 13.41
CA GLY A 31 6.15 7.06 13.03
C GLY A 31 6.10 7.39 11.52
N SER A 32 6.98 6.83 10.69
CA SER A 32 6.84 6.92 9.23
C SER A 32 5.82 5.91 8.72
N PHE A 33 5.36 6.10 7.48
CA PHE A 33 4.59 5.09 6.76
C PHE A 33 5.37 3.77 6.75
N LYS A 34 4.78 2.69 7.27
CA LYS A 34 5.45 1.38 7.40
C LYS A 34 5.33 0.61 6.09
N ALA A 35 6.12 1.01 5.09
CA ALA A 35 6.02 0.49 3.72
C ALA A 35 6.14 -1.03 3.64
N ASP A 36 7.08 -1.62 4.38
CA ASP A 36 7.28 -3.08 4.45
C ASP A 36 6.00 -3.81 4.88
N LEU A 37 5.37 -3.32 5.95
CA LEU A 37 4.13 -3.88 6.48
C LEU A 37 2.92 -3.64 5.55
N VAL A 38 2.79 -2.45 4.98
CA VAL A 38 1.62 -2.09 4.14
C VAL A 38 1.64 -2.79 2.79
N PHE A 39 2.82 -2.97 2.19
CA PHE A 39 2.94 -3.63 0.88
C PHE A 39 2.94 -5.16 0.96
N ASP A 40 3.10 -5.74 2.15
CA ASP A 40 2.77 -7.14 2.39
C ASP A 40 1.27 -7.30 2.70
N TYR A 41 0.47 -7.64 1.69
CA TYR A 41 -0.99 -7.80 1.87
C TYR A 41 -1.37 -8.84 2.93
N ALA A 42 -0.59 -9.92 3.05
CA ALA A 42 -0.89 -10.99 4.00
C ALA A 42 -0.68 -10.52 5.44
N GLN A 43 0.35 -9.71 5.68
CA GLN A 43 0.58 -9.07 6.98
C GLN A 43 -0.42 -7.93 7.20
N TRP A 44 -0.63 -7.07 6.20
CA TRP A 44 -1.47 -5.90 6.33
C TRP A 44 -2.93 -6.24 6.66
N ARG A 45 -3.47 -7.35 6.14
CA ARG A 45 -4.85 -7.77 6.43
C ARG A 45 -5.06 -8.25 7.87
N ASP A 46 -4.00 -8.53 8.62
CA ASP A 46 -4.10 -8.93 10.03
C ASP A 46 -4.52 -7.73 10.89
N PRO A 47 -5.65 -7.82 11.63
CA PRO A 47 -6.08 -6.80 12.58
C PRO A 47 -4.99 -6.30 13.52
N ALA A 48 -4.12 -7.18 14.01
CA ALA A 48 -3.05 -6.81 14.92
C ALA A 48 -2.06 -5.81 14.29
N ASN A 49 -1.89 -5.87 12.98
CA ASN A 49 -0.94 -5.04 12.24
C ASN A 49 -1.52 -3.67 11.91
N HIS A 50 -2.70 -3.61 11.29
CA HIS A 50 -3.25 -2.32 10.83
C HIS A 50 -3.98 -1.52 11.92
N MET A 51 -4.47 -2.16 12.99
CA MET A 51 -5.23 -1.46 14.05
C MET A 51 -4.41 -0.43 14.82
N SER A 52 -3.09 -0.61 14.89
CA SER A 52 -2.17 0.35 15.49
C SER A 52 -2.13 1.70 14.75
N PHE A 53 -2.55 1.74 13.49
CA PHE A 53 -2.58 2.96 12.66
C PHE A 53 -3.95 3.63 12.63
N VAL A 54 -4.97 3.03 13.24
CA VAL A 54 -6.31 3.61 13.36
C VAL A 54 -6.28 4.66 14.47
N ARG A 55 -6.54 5.91 14.11
CA ARG A 55 -6.62 6.99 15.09
C ARG A 55 -7.83 6.80 15.99
N ASP A 56 -7.77 7.31 17.22
CA ASP A 56 -8.87 7.16 18.17
C ASP A 56 -10.17 7.79 17.68
N ASP A 57 -10.12 8.86 16.89
CA ASP A 57 -11.28 9.48 16.24
C ASP A 57 -11.80 8.73 15.01
N GLU A 58 -11.01 7.79 14.48
CA GLU A 58 -11.41 6.84 13.43
C GLU A 58 -11.94 5.52 14.04
N ARG A 59 -11.82 5.32 15.36
CA ARG A 59 -12.42 4.20 16.09
C ARG A 59 -13.89 4.54 16.36
N GLU A 60 -14.82 3.77 15.80
CA GLU A 60 -16.22 3.92 16.19
C GLU A 60 -16.43 3.32 17.59
N GLU A 61 -17.00 4.11 18.49
CA GLU A 61 -17.49 3.63 19.79
C GLU A 61 -18.75 2.79 19.56
N GLY A 62 -18.58 1.47 19.41
CA GLY A 62 -19.67 0.52 19.26
C GLY A 62 -19.24 -0.80 18.62
N ASN A 63 -18.95 -1.80 19.45
CA ASN A 63 -18.72 -3.22 19.09
C ASN A 63 -17.63 -3.57 18.05
N GLY A 64 -16.77 -2.62 17.66
CA GLY A 64 -15.36 -2.68 18.06
C GLY A 64 -14.39 -3.65 17.37
N SER A 65 -14.67 -4.18 16.17
CA SER A 65 -13.60 -4.73 15.32
C SER A 65 -13.59 -3.99 13.97
N TYR A 66 -12.47 -3.34 13.67
CA TYR A 66 -12.17 -3.03 12.28
C TYR A 66 -11.87 -4.36 11.60
N GLU A 67 -12.56 -4.61 10.49
CA GLU A 67 -12.21 -5.69 9.57
C GLU A 67 -11.93 -5.05 8.21
N MET A 68 -10.77 -5.36 7.66
CA MET A 68 -10.46 -4.96 6.31
C MET A 68 -11.37 -5.74 5.36
N SER A 69 -12.09 -5.03 4.49
CA SER A 69 -12.94 -5.69 3.51
C SER A 69 -12.08 -6.46 2.50
N ASP A 70 -12.45 -7.69 2.18
CA ASP A 70 -11.78 -8.47 1.12
C ASP A 70 -11.89 -7.80 -0.27
N ALA A 71 -12.80 -6.83 -0.44
CA ALA A 71 -12.90 -6.02 -1.65
C ALA A 71 -11.87 -4.87 -1.70
N SER A 72 -11.14 -4.62 -0.62
CA SER A 72 -10.13 -3.55 -0.59
C SER A 72 -8.89 -3.93 -1.39
N SER A 73 -8.33 -2.95 -2.09
CA SER A 73 -7.05 -3.11 -2.77
C SER A 73 -6.21 -1.85 -2.68
N LEU A 74 -4.89 -2.04 -2.73
CA LEU A 74 -3.90 -1.00 -2.90
C LEU A 74 -3.36 -1.10 -4.32
N MET A 75 -3.64 -0.10 -5.13
CA MET A 75 -3.16 0.02 -6.50
C MET A 75 -1.98 0.99 -6.54
N ILE A 76 -0.93 0.60 -7.24
CA ILE A 76 0.20 1.48 -7.56
C ILE A 76 0.21 1.73 -9.05
N VAL A 77 0.18 3.00 -9.44
CA VAL A 77 0.29 3.42 -10.83
C VAL A 77 1.66 4.05 -11.05
N SER A 78 2.33 3.60 -12.09
CA SER A 78 3.62 4.13 -12.55
C SER A 78 3.44 4.77 -13.91
N THR A 79 4.08 5.92 -14.14
CA THR A 79 4.18 6.54 -15.45
C THR A 79 5.56 6.36 -16.09
N ALA A 80 6.35 5.39 -15.59
CA ALA A 80 7.62 4.98 -16.19
C ALA A 80 7.43 4.55 -17.65
N SER A 81 8.37 4.96 -18.50
CA SER A 81 8.23 4.85 -19.96
C SER A 81 8.94 3.64 -20.57
N SER A 82 9.76 2.95 -19.77
CA SER A 82 10.55 1.81 -20.21
C SER A 82 10.55 0.68 -19.19
N GLU A 83 10.78 -0.56 -19.64
CA GLU A 83 10.91 -1.72 -18.75
C GLU A 83 12.02 -1.56 -17.71
N ARG A 84 13.11 -0.86 -18.08
CA ARG A 84 14.21 -0.56 -17.17
C ARG A 84 13.75 0.34 -16.03
N GLU A 85 13.01 1.40 -16.34
CA GLU A 85 12.47 2.32 -15.32
C GLU A 85 11.43 1.63 -14.44
N ILE A 86 10.54 0.82 -15.03
CA ILE A 86 9.57 0.01 -14.29
C ILE A 86 10.31 -0.93 -13.31
N SER A 87 11.33 -1.64 -13.78
CA SER A 87 12.14 -2.55 -12.96
C SER A 87 12.84 -1.82 -11.81
N ASN A 88 13.40 -0.63 -12.09
CA ASN A 88 14.02 0.21 -11.06
C ASN A 88 13.01 0.66 -10.00
N GLN A 89 11.79 1.03 -10.40
CA GLN A 89 10.74 1.41 -9.46
C GLN A 89 10.26 0.22 -8.62
N LEU A 90 10.03 -0.95 -9.24
CA LEU A 90 9.67 -2.17 -8.52
C LEU A 90 10.75 -2.57 -7.51
N GLY A 91 12.02 -2.36 -7.83
CA GLY A 91 13.15 -2.59 -6.94
C GLY A 91 13.11 -1.76 -5.66
N LYS A 92 12.43 -0.62 -5.66
CA LYS A 92 12.27 0.30 -4.52
C LYS A 92 11.06 -0.01 -3.64
N ILE A 93 10.16 -0.89 -4.09
CA ILE A 93 8.94 -1.24 -3.36
C ILE A 93 9.16 -2.59 -2.67
N PRO A 94 9.02 -2.69 -1.33
CA PRO A 94 9.10 -3.97 -0.63
C PRO A 94 7.95 -4.89 -1.06
N HIS A 95 8.20 -6.20 -1.04
CA HIS A 95 7.23 -7.23 -1.46
C HIS A 95 6.64 -7.09 -2.88
N SER A 96 7.22 -6.25 -3.75
CA SER A 96 6.70 -6.00 -5.10
C SER A 96 6.65 -7.23 -6.00
N SER A 97 7.37 -8.31 -5.65
CA SER A 97 7.28 -9.62 -6.30
C SER A 97 5.94 -10.32 -6.08
N ALA A 98 5.22 -10.01 -5.00
CA ALA A 98 3.91 -10.57 -4.70
C ALA A 98 2.75 -9.82 -5.40
N PHE A 99 3.05 -8.73 -6.11
CA PHE A 99 2.01 -7.89 -6.71
C PHE A 99 1.44 -8.54 -7.96
N TYR A 100 0.13 -8.38 -8.17
CA TYR A 100 -0.45 -8.55 -9.49
C TYR A 100 -0.01 -7.39 -10.38
N ARG A 101 0.59 -7.69 -11.55
CA ARG A 101 1.23 -6.71 -12.42
C ARG A 101 0.49 -6.62 -13.75
N VAL A 102 0.14 -5.41 -14.14
CA VAL A 102 -0.32 -5.07 -15.48
C VAL A 102 0.66 -4.04 -16.04
N ILE A 103 1.35 -4.40 -17.11
CA ILE A 103 2.31 -3.53 -17.79
C ILE A 103 1.74 -3.19 -19.16
N ILE A 104 1.56 -1.89 -19.41
CA ILE A 104 1.07 -1.38 -20.70
C ILE A 104 2.22 -0.59 -21.32
N LEU A 105 2.86 -1.16 -22.33
CA LEU A 105 3.85 -0.48 -23.15
C LEU A 105 3.13 0.05 -24.39
N ASN A 106 3.16 1.37 -24.60
CA ASN A 106 2.69 1.94 -25.85
C ASN A 106 3.72 1.61 -26.94
N ALA A 107 3.28 0.87 -27.96
CA ALA A 107 4.07 0.50 -29.12
C ALA A 107 4.40 1.71 -30.01
#